data_AF-A0A1B8EQH7-F1
#
_entry.id   AF-A0A1B8EQH7-F1
#
_cell.length_a   1.000
_cell.length_b   1.000
_cell.length_c   1.000
_cell.angle_alpha   90.00
_cell.angle_beta   90.00
_cell.angle_gamma   90.00
#
_symmetry.space_group_name_H-M   'P 1'
#
loop_
_entity.id
_entity.type
_entity.pdbx_description
1 polymer ?
#
loop_
_entity_poly.entity_id
_entity_poly.type
_entity_poly.pdbx_seq_one_letter_code
_entity_poly.pdbx_strand_id
1 'polypeptide(L)'
;MAPPTIMSDDVYDDLRRMRELMRELQDAALDLCRKYLDERAELLPGEAKIDILLQLNGRALDYDNLDPAALRRMMEGMIETSQKLENVIVGVQVSLGRLEVAAKEHVRSEKIGNAWLMCQRLLPLAGQLSEAHAVVVGLVKGAGNGDQEGILRDLKEGEKRRKVKTKLQNMLSLWNWSTEWLVPLTLLREVVVSVREEVADEKMTMGPNTVDLAVKKEESEEMDLLN
;
A
#
# COMPACT_ATOMS: atom_id res chain seq x y z
N MET A 1 33.05 12.55 14.27
CA MET A 1 31.72 12.29 13.68
C MET A 1 30.74 12.06 14.82
N ALA A 2 29.67 12.86 14.89
CA ALA A 2 28.63 12.68 15.89
C ALA A 2 27.87 11.36 15.60
N PRO A 3 27.46 10.59 16.63
CA PRO A 3 26.69 9.37 16.42
C PRO A 3 25.34 9.73 15.78
N PRO A 4 24.82 8.92 14.85
CA PRO A 4 23.55 9.21 14.22
C PRO A 4 22.47 9.24 15.30
N THR A 5 21.83 10.39 15.40
CA THR A 5 20.76 10.69 16.35
C THR A 5 19.70 9.60 16.26
N ILE A 6 19.26 9.16 17.43
CA ILE A 6 18.03 8.40 17.64
C ILE A 6 16.96 9.03 16.73
N MET A 7 16.23 8.20 15.97
CA MET A 7 15.12 8.58 15.08
C MET A 7 14.56 9.96 15.45
N SER A 8 14.74 10.97 14.58
CA SER A 8 14.21 12.30 14.86
C SER A 8 12.71 12.23 15.08
N ASP A 9 12.16 13.16 15.86
CA ASP A 9 10.72 13.22 16.14
C ASP A 9 9.89 13.19 14.84
N ASP A 10 10.43 13.78 13.76
CA ASP A 10 9.88 13.75 12.40
C ASP A 10 9.63 12.32 11.87
N VAL A 11 10.57 11.40 12.06
CA VAL A 11 10.42 10.00 11.61
C VAL A 11 9.31 9.28 12.40
N TYR A 12 9.17 9.57 13.69
CA TYR A 12 8.10 9.00 14.51
C TYR A 12 6.73 9.54 14.11
N ASP A 13 6.65 10.82 13.76
CA ASP A 13 5.43 11.45 13.29
C ASP A 13 5.05 10.93 11.89
N ASP A 14 6.00 10.74 10.98
CA ASP A 14 5.75 10.12 9.67
C ASP A 14 5.32 8.65 9.80
N LEU A 15 5.91 7.88 10.71
CA LEU A 15 5.47 6.51 10.99
C LEU A 15 4.05 6.46 11.57
N ARG A 16 3.70 7.44 12.42
CA ARG A 16 2.34 7.57 12.94
C ARG A 16 1.36 7.94 11.83
N ARG A 17 1.72 8.90 10.99
CA ARG A 17 0.94 9.34 9.84
C ARG A 17 0.72 8.21 8.84
N MET A 18 1.75 7.43 8.53
CA MET A 18 1.61 6.23 7.70
C MET A 18 0.60 5.24 8.29
N ARG A 19 0.61 5.02 9.61
CA ARG A 19 -0.36 4.13 10.27
C ARG A 19 -1.79 4.62 10.14
N GLU A 20 -2.00 5.92 10.31
CA GLU A 20 -3.32 6.55 10.20
C GLU A 20 -3.83 6.49 8.76
N LEU A 21 -3.02 6.91 7.79
CA LEU A 21 -3.36 6.86 6.36
C LEU A 21 -3.67 5.45 5.89
N MET A 22 -2.93 4.44 6.38
CA MET A 22 -3.16 3.04 6.00
C MET A 22 -4.48 2.49 6.56
N ARG A 23 -4.85 2.90 7.78
CA ARG A 23 -6.17 2.57 8.33
C ARG A 23 -7.28 3.28 7.57
N GLU A 24 -7.13 4.57 7.30
CA GLU A 24 -8.12 5.33 6.52
C GLU A 24 -8.29 4.75 5.10
N LEU A 25 -7.19 4.36 4.47
CA LEU A 25 -7.20 3.72 3.16
C LEU A 25 -7.85 2.33 3.22
N GLN A 26 -7.59 1.56 4.28
CA GLN A 26 -8.26 0.28 4.50
C GLN A 26 -9.76 0.46 4.74
N ASP A 27 -10.18 1.41 5.57
CA ASP A 27 -11.57 1.69 5.88
C ASP A 27 -12.32 2.20 4.64
N ALA A 28 -11.71 3.11 3.89
CA ALA A 28 -12.25 3.60 2.62
C ALA A 28 -12.32 2.51 1.53
N ALA A 29 -11.41 1.54 1.59
CA ALA A 29 -11.41 0.39 0.71
C ALA A 29 -12.25 -0.78 1.23
N LEU A 30 -12.71 -0.77 2.49
CA LEU A 30 -13.24 -1.96 3.15
C LEU A 30 -14.51 -2.47 2.45
N ASP A 31 -15.40 -1.56 2.10
CA ASP A 31 -16.66 -1.87 1.41
C ASP A 31 -16.41 -2.41 -0.02
N LEU A 32 -15.35 -1.93 -0.68
CA LEU A 32 -14.93 -2.37 -2.01
C LEU A 32 -14.25 -3.75 -1.95
N CYS A 33 -13.28 -3.88 -1.06
CA CYS A 33 -12.55 -5.12 -0.83
C CYS A 33 -13.49 -6.23 -0.37
N ARG A 34 -14.50 -5.97 0.48
CA ARG A 34 -15.49 -6.99 0.88
C ARG A 34 -16.19 -7.63 -0.30
N LYS A 35 -16.64 -6.82 -1.27
CA LYS A 35 -17.37 -7.28 -2.46
C LYS A 35 -16.54 -8.22 -3.34
N TYR A 36 -15.21 -8.05 -3.37
CA TYR A 36 -14.29 -8.87 -4.18
C TYR A 36 -13.52 -9.94 -3.37
N LEU A 37 -13.39 -9.78 -2.05
CA LEU A 37 -12.74 -10.75 -1.15
C LEU A 37 -13.56 -12.01 -0.97
N ASP A 38 -14.88 -11.92 -1.01
CA ASP A 38 -15.77 -13.08 -0.99
C ASP A 38 -15.53 -14.00 -2.21
N GLU A 39 -14.86 -13.52 -3.26
CA GLU A 39 -14.50 -14.28 -4.48
C GLU A 39 -13.01 -14.69 -4.55
N ARG A 40 -12.11 -14.14 -3.72
CA ARG A 40 -10.66 -14.43 -3.77
C ARG A 40 -10.03 -14.52 -2.37
N ALA A 41 -10.19 -15.67 -1.73
CA ALA A 41 -9.78 -15.92 -0.34
C ALA A 41 -8.33 -16.45 -0.13
N GLU A 42 -7.39 -16.27 -1.06
CA GLU A 42 -6.03 -16.83 -0.92
C GLU A 42 -4.94 -15.79 -1.19
N LEU A 43 -4.65 -14.93 -0.21
CA LEU A 43 -3.40 -14.16 -0.18
C LEU A 43 -2.84 -14.20 1.25
N LEU A 44 -2.06 -15.24 1.54
CA LEU A 44 -1.35 -15.41 2.82
C LEU A 44 -0.03 -14.62 2.83
N PRO A 45 0.38 -14.05 3.98
CA PRO A 45 1.71 -13.45 4.15
C PRO A 45 2.83 -14.49 3.98
N GLY A 46 3.93 -14.10 3.34
CA GLY A 46 5.02 -15.01 2.92
C GLY A 46 5.78 -15.69 4.08
N GLU A 47 5.96 -17.01 3.94
CA GLU A 47 6.61 -17.95 4.88
C GLU A 47 8.01 -17.51 5.33
N ALA A 48 8.77 -16.81 4.48
CA ALA A 48 10.13 -16.36 4.77
C ALA A 48 10.25 -15.43 6.01
N LYS A 49 9.22 -14.61 6.28
CA LYS A 49 9.21 -13.77 7.49
C LYS A 49 9.00 -14.59 8.75
N ILE A 50 8.15 -15.62 8.67
CA ILE A 50 7.88 -16.51 9.80
C ILE A 50 9.16 -17.25 10.18
N ASP A 51 9.93 -17.73 9.21
CA ASP A 51 11.22 -18.39 9.45
C ASP A 51 12.27 -17.47 10.08
N ILE A 52 12.38 -16.22 9.61
CA ILE A 52 13.32 -15.24 10.21
C ILE A 52 12.86 -14.86 11.62
N LEU A 53 11.57 -14.63 11.83
CA LEU A 53 11.03 -14.35 13.17
C LEU A 53 11.24 -15.54 14.12
N LEU A 54 11.06 -16.77 13.68
CA LEU A 54 11.32 -17.98 14.47
C LEU A 54 12.80 -18.07 14.87
N GLN A 55 13.73 -17.77 13.96
CA GLN A 55 15.17 -17.74 14.27
C GLN A 55 15.58 -16.56 15.16
N LEU A 56 14.80 -15.48 15.18
CA LEU A 56 14.94 -14.34 16.09
C LEU A 56 14.17 -14.52 17.42
N ASN A 57 13.67 -15.73 17.69
CA ASN A 57 12.89 -16.12 18.86
C ASN A 57 11.52 -15.39 19.00
N GLY A 58 10.84 -15.25 17.86
CA GLY A 58 9.38 -15.24 17.66
C GLY A 58 8.60 -14.03 18.15
N ARG A 59 8.90 -13.49 19.33
CA ARG A 59 8.19 -12.37 19.97
C ARG A 59 9.07 -11.49 20.87
N ALA A 60 10.27 -11.95 21.22
CA ALA A 60 11.25 -11.18 21.96
C ALA A 60 12.64 -11.53 21.44
N LEU A 61 13.27 -10.61 20.71
CA LEU A 61 14.68 -10.73 20.35
C LEU A 61 15.48 -10.98 21.64
N ASP A 62 16.17 -12.11 21.72
CA ASP A 62 17.20 -12.32 22.74
C ASP A 62 18.41 -11.45 22.36
N TYR A 63 18.34 -10.18 22.76
CA TYR A 63 19.38 -9.19 22.49
C TYR A 63 20.74 -9.57 23.07
N ASP A 64 20.77 -10.54 23.98
CA ASP A 64 21.98 -10.94 24.70
C ASP A 64 22.73 -12.04 23.94
N ASN A 65 22.03 -12.76 23.05
CA ASN A 65 22.56 -13.82 22.19
C ASN A 65 22.24 -13.60 20.70
N LEU A 66 22.13 -12.33 20.28
CA LEU A 66 21.72 -11.99 18.93
C LEU A 66 22.74 -12.50 17.89
N ASP A 67 22.32 -13.46 17.04
CA ASP A 67 23.15 -13.99 15.98
C ASP A 67 23.47 -12.90 14.93
N PRO A 68 24.75 -12.60 14.65
CA PRO A 68 25.15 -11.65 13.61
C PRO A 68 24.54 -11.95 12.23
N ALA A 69 24.39 -13.23 11.87
CA ALA A 69 23.78 -13.60 10.59
C ALA A 69 22.26 -13.39 10.59
N ALA A 70 21.59 -13.55 11.73
CA ALA A 70 20.17 -13.22 11.86
C ALA A 70 19.91 -11.71 11.83
N LEU A 71 20.78 -10.89 12.44
CA LEU A 71 20.71 -9.43 12.34
C LEU A 71 20.85 -8.95 10.88
N ARG A 72 21.83 -9.50 10.15
CA ARG A 72 22.01 -9.24 8.71
C ARG A 72 20.73 -9.51 7.91
N ARG A 73 20.19 -10.71 8.08
CA ARG A 73 18.97 -11.14 7.37
C ARG A 73 17.74 -10.31 7.74
N MET A 74 17.63 -9.86 9.00
CA MET A 74 16.58 -8.92 9.42
C MET A 74 16.69 -7.59 8.66
N MET A 75 17.90 -7.04 8.55
CA MET A 75 18.14 -5.77 7.85
C MET A 75 17.84 -5.89 6.35
N GLU A 76 18.32 -6.96 5.71
CA GLU A 76 18.07 -7.26 4.30
C GLU A 76 16.57 -7.47 4.03
N GLY A 77 15.90 -8.28 4.84
CA GLY A 77 14.48 -8.56 4.71
C GLY A 77 13.61 -7.31 4.90
N MET A 78 14.01 -6.39 5.79
CA MET A 78 13.32 -5.11 5.98
C MET A 78 13.50 -4.20 4.76
N ILE A 79 14.69 -4.13 4.16
CA ILE A 79 14.92 -3.40 2.90
C ILE A 79 14.04 -3.97 1.79
N GLU A 80 14.05 -5.29 1.61
CA GLU A 80 13.25 -5.96 0.59
C GLU A 80 11.74 -5.73 0.79
N THR A 81 11.26 -5.82 2.03
CA THR A 81 9.86 -5.58 2.38
C THR A 81 9.47 -4.13 2.10
N SER A 82 10.33 -3.17 2.45
CA SER A 82 10.09 -1.74 2.16
C SER A 82 10.05 -1.49 0.65
N GLN A 83 10.94 -2.11 -0.13
CA GLN A 83 10.90 -2.00 -1.60
C GLN A 83 9.62 -2.60 -2.21
N LYS A 84 9.17 -3.76 -1.70
CA LYS A 84 7.90 -4.36 -2.10
C LYS A 84 6.73 -3.43 -1.77
N LEU A 85 6.75 -2.83 -0.59
CA LEU A 85 5.69 -1.91 -0.15
C LEU A 85 5.63 -0.67 -1.05
N GLU A 86 6.77 -0.08 -1.38
CA GLU A 86 6.88 1.02 -2.36
C GLU A 86 6.22 0.65 -3.70
N ASN A 87 6.60 -0.51 -4.24
CA ASN A 87 6.10 -0.97 -5.54
C ASN A 87 4.58 -1.14 -5.52
N VAL A 88 4.02 -1.67 -4.44
CA VAL A 88 2.57 -1.86 -4.31
C VAL A 88 1.85 -0.51 -4.16
N ILE A 89 2.38 0.43 -3.36
CA ILE A 89 1.81 1.78 -3.22
C ILE A 89 1.74 2.49 -4.57
N VAL A 90 2.86 2.49 -5.33
CA VAL A 90 2.91 3.04 -6.69
C VAL A 90 1.93 2.32 -7.60
N GLY A 91 1.82 0.99 -7.49
CA GLY A 91 0.87 0.18 -8.24
C GLY A 91 -0.59 0.56 -7.99
N VAL A 92 -0.96 0.85 -6.74
CA VAL A 92 -2.30 1.35 -6.36
C VAL A 92 -2.54 2.73 -6.98
N GLN A 93 -1.60 3.67 -6.85
CA GLN A 93 -1.71 5.02 -7.41
C GLN A 93 -1.91 5.00 -8.93
N VAL A 94 -1.08 4.23 -9.65
CA VAL A 94 -1.19 4.09 -11.11
C VAL A 94 -2.53 3.49 -11.51
N SER A 95 -3.01 2.49 -10.77
CA SER A 95 -4.29 1.84 -11.06
C SER A 95 -5.46 2.79 -10.83
N LEU A 96 -5.45 3.54 -9.72
CA LEU A 96 -6.46 4.55 -9.41
C LEU A 96 -6.45 5.71 -10.41
N GLY A 97 -5.28 6.18 -10.84
CA GLY A 97 -5.17 7.25 -11.84
C GLY A 97 -5.72 6.83 -13.20
N ARG A 98 -5.45 5.58 -13.62
CA ARG A 98 -6.06 5.02 -14.86
C ARG A 98 -7.57 4.90 -14.73
N LEU A 99 -8.07 4.46 -13.57
CA LEU A 99 -9.50 4.37 -13.32
C LEU A 99 -10.16 5.76 -13.30
N GLU A 100 -9.51 6.76 -12.70
CA GLU A 100 -10.01 8.13 -12.69
C GLU A 100 -10.19 8.65 -14.11
N VAL A 101 -9.18 8.48 -14.97
CA VAL A 101 -9.27 8.86 -16.39
C VAL A 101 -10.40 8.12 -17.09
N ALA A 102 -10.55 6.81 -16.85
CA ALA A 102 -11.64 6.02 -17.43
C ALA A 102 -13.02 6.50 -16.94
N ALA A 103 -13.14 6.90 -15.68
CA ALA A 103 -14.38 7.31 -15.05
C ALA A 103 -14.76 8.78 -15.34
N LYS A 104 -13.87 9.57 -15.94
CA LYS A 104 -14.07 11.00 -16.22
C LYS A 104 -15.00 11.29 -17.40
N GLU A 105 -15.26 10.31 -18.26
CA GLU A 105 -16.02 10.53 -19.50
C GLU A 105 -17.54 10.49 -19.31
N HIS A 106 -18.25 11.19 -20.21
CA HIS A 106 -19.66 11.61 -20.17
C HIS A 106 -20.76 10.51 -20.16
N VAL A 107 -20.44 9.30 -19.75
CA VAL A 107 -21.41 8.21 -19.64
C VAL A 107 -22.09 8.27 -18.26
N ARG A 108 -23.37 8.62 -18.24
CA ARG A 108 -24.19 8.65 -17.02
C ARG A 108 -24.56 7.21 -16.57
N SER A 109 -23.57 6.46 -16.09
CA SER A 109 -23.77 5.22 -15.34
C SER A 109 -23.50 5.46 -13.86
N GLU A 110 -24.35 4.89 -13.02
CA GLU A 110 -24.12 4.85 -11.57
C GLU A 110 -22.77 4.20 -11.24
N LYS A 111 -22.39 3.14 -11.97
CA LYS A 111 -21.10 2.46 -11.78
C LYS A 111 -19.90 3.36 -12.07
N ILE A 112 -19.97 4.11 -13.17
CA ILE A 112 -18.91 5.05 -13.58
C ILE A 112 -18.81 6.21 -12.56
N GLY A 113 -19.96 6.71 -12.10
CA GLY A 113 -20.00 7.71 -11.02
C GLY A 113 -19.41 7.21 -9.70
N ASN A 114 -19.71 5.98 -9.31
CA ASN A 114 -19.14 5.35 -8.12
C ASN A 114 -17.63 5.14 -8.23
N ALA A 115 -17.14 4.71 -9.41
CA ALA A 115 -15.70 4.60 -9.68
C ALA A 115 -14.98 5.95 -9.59
N TRP A 116 -15.59 7.01 -10.11
CA TRP A 116 -15.07 8.37 -9.99
C TRP A 116 -14.97 8.83 -8.52
N LEU A 117 -16.04 8.65 -7.75
CA LEU A 117 -16.07 9.01 -6.32
C LEU A 117 -15.04 8.21 -5.51
N MET A 118 -14.84 6.94 -5.85
CA MET A 118 -13.80 6.11 -5.24
C MET A 118 -12.39 6.69 -5.53
N CYS A 119 -12.10 7.06 -6.77
CA CYS A 119 -10.82 7.70 -7.11
C CYS A 119 -10.59 8.99 -6.33
N GLN A 120 -11.61 9.85 -6.22
CA GLN A 120 -11.52 11.10 -5.45
C GLN A 120 -11.19 10.88 -3.97
N ARG A 121 -11.61 9.75 -3.39
CA ARG A 121 -11.31 9.40 -1.99
C ARG A 121 -9.94 8.73 -1.83
N LEU A 122 -9.61 7.78 -2.69
CA LEU A 122 -8.43 6.92 -2.51
C LEU A 122 -7.13 7.52 -3.06
N LEU A 123 -7.19 8.32 -4.15
CA LEU A 123 -5.99 8.94 -4.73
C LEU A 123 -5.25 9.85 -3.74
N PRO A 124 -5.92 10.77 -3.02
CA PRO A 124 -5.24 11.61 -2.04
C PRO A 124 -4.58 10.81 -0.91
N LEU A 125 -5.23 9.74 -0.44
CA LEU A 125 -4.70 8.87 0.61
C LEU A 125 -3.48 8.09 0.11
N ALA A 126 -3.54 7.51 -1.09
CA ALA A 126 -2.41 6.82 -1.71
C ALA A 126 -1.24 7.78 -2.00
N GLY A 127 -1.52 9.04 -2.35
CA GLY A 127 -0.53 10.12 -2.48
C GLY A 127 0.23 10.37 -1.18
N GLN A 128 -0.50 10.69 -0.11
CA GLN A 128 0.09 10.95 1.20
C GLN A 128 0.83 9.73 1.77
N LEU A 129 0.32 8.52 1.51
CA LEU A 129 0.98 7.28 1.91
C LEU A 129 2.35 7.12 1.22
N SER A 130 2.44 7.45 -0.06
CA SER A 130 3.70 7.40 -0.81
C SER A 130 4.72 8.41 -0.28
N GLU A 131 4.29 9.63 0.04
CA GLU A 131 5.15 10.66 0.62
C GLU A 131 5.72 10.21 1.96
N ALA A 132 4.86 9.71 2.85
CA ALA A 132 5.28 9.23 4.16
C ALA A 132 6.15 7.95 4.06
N HIS A 133 5.88 7.06 3.10
CA HIS A 133 6.73 5.90 2.84
C HIS A 133 8.14 6.29 2.39
N ALA A 134 8.30 7.36 1.59
CA ALA A 134 9.61 7.78 1.11
C ALA A 134 10.57 8.16 2.26
N VAL A 135 10.06 8.77 3.33
CA VAL A 135 10.84 9.07 4.54
C VAL A 135 11.29 7.78 5.23
N VAL A 136 10.39 6.81 5.35
CA VAL A 136 10.66 5.50 5.96
C VAL A 136 11.67 4.68 5.13
N VAL A 137 11.62 4.74 3.81
CA VAL A 137 12.61 4.11 2.91
C VAL A 137 14.01 4.66 3.19
N GLY A 138 14.13 5.98 3.37
CA GLY A 138 15.39 6.62 3.73
C GLY A 138 15.96 6.07 5.05
N LEU A 139 15.10 5.89 6.05
CA LEU A 139 15.47 5.28 7.34
C LEU A 139 15.91 3.81 7.19
N VAL A 140 15.13 3.01 6.46
CA VAL A 140 15.38 1.57 6.26
C VAL A 140 16.69 1.34 5.51
N LYS A 141 16.94 2.09 4.43
CA LYS A 141 18.20 2.04 3.67
C LYS A 141 19.38 2.52 4.50
N GLY A 142 19.23 3.61 5.25
CA GLY A 142 20.27 4.12 6.14
C GLY A 142 20.61 3.15 7.29
N ALA A 143 19.61 2.45 7.82
CA ALA A 143 19.81 1.48 8.89
C ALA A 143 20.39 0.14 8.38
N GLY A 144 19.95 -0.34 7.22
CA GLY A 144 20.44 -1.58 6.63
C GLY A 144 21.88 -1.49 6.11
N ASN A 145 22.31 -0.31 5.66
CA ASN A 145 23.70 -0.02 5.27
C ASN A 145 24.59 0.42 6.44
N GLY A 146 24.07 0.42 7.68
CA GLY A 146 24.82 0.84 8.86
C GLY A 146 25.88 -0.18 9.29
N ASP A 147 26.77 0.24 10.20
CA ASP A 147 27.78 -0.64 10.82
C ASP A 147 27.11 -1.68 11.74
N GLN A 148 26.73 -2.83 11.15
CA GLN A 148 26.08 -3.93 11.84
C GLN A 148 26.99 -4.58 12.90
N GLU A 149 28.31 -4.58 12.68
CA GLU A 149 29.28 -5.05 13.67
C GLU A 149 29.37 -4.07 14.85
N GLY A 150 29.28 -2.77 14.58
CA GLY A 150 29.11 -1.72 15.57
C GLY A 150 27.86 -1.89 16.42
N ILE A 151 26.72 -2.26 15.82
CA ILE A 151 25.47 -2.56 16.54
C ILE A 151 25.66 -3.72 17.51
N LEU A 152 26.31 -4.81 17.07
CA LEU A 152 26.57 -5.99 17.91
C LEU A 152 27.56 -5.69 19.04
N ARG A 153 28.58 -4.86 18.77
CA ARG A 153 29.53 -4.36 19.77
C ARG A 153 28.85 -3.49 20.81
N ASP A 154 28.05 -2.51 20.39
CA ASP A 154 27.36 -1.59 21.29
C ASP A 154 26.23 -2.28 22.09
N LEU A 155 25.70 -3.41 21.61
CA LEU A 155 24.78 -4.28 22.39
C LEU A 155 25.46 -4.94 23.59
N LYS A 156 26.77 -5.21 23.51
CA LYS A 156 27.57 -5.80 24.59
C LYS A 156 28.03 -4.76 25.62
N GLU A 157 27.94 -3.47 25.29
CA GLU A 157 28.35 -2.35 26.15
C GLU A 157 27.15 -1.76 26.92
N GLY A 158 27.17 -1.85 28.25
CA GLY A 158 26.00 -1.57 29.11
C GLY A 158 25.33 -0.20 28.92
N GLU A 159 26.11 0.87 28.68
CA GLU A 159 25.57 2.24 28.60
C GLU A 159 24.91 2.54 27.23
N LYS A 160 25.38 1.89 26.16
CA LYS A 160 24.82 2.02 24.80
C LYS A 160 23.74 0.98 24.50
N ARG A 161 23.77 -0.16 25.21
CA ARG A 161 22.85 -1.30 25.04
C ARG A 161 21.38 -0.87 25.03
N ARG A 162 20.97 0.01 25.95
CA ARG A 162 19.57 0.47 26.01
C ARG A 162 19.14 1.19 24.72
N LYS A 163 19.98 2.10 24.20
CA LYS A 163 19.69 2.87 22.98
C LYS A 163 19.63 1.96 21.75
N VAL A 164 20.58 1.04 21.63
CA VAL A 164 20.64 0.09 20.50
C VAL A 164 19.47 -0.88 20.54
N LYS A 165 19.11 -1.39 21.71
CA LYS A 165 17.94 -2.25 21.89
C LYS A 165 16.65 -1.56 21.45
N THR A 166 16.42 -0.32 21.90
CA THR A 166 15.25 0.47 21.47
C THR A 166 15.22 0.67 19.95
N LYS A 167 16.36 0.98 19.32
CA LYS A 167 16.46 1.10 17.86
C LYS A 167 16.05 -0.21 17.16
N LEU A 168 16.58 -1.35 17.59
CA LEU A 168 16.26 -2.65 17.00
C LEU A 168 14.79 -3.05 17.22
N GLN A 169 14.20 -2.74 18.38
CA GLN A 169 12.78 -2.93 18.64
C GLN A 169 11.91 -2.13 17.68
N ASN A 170 12.26 -0.86 17.45
CA ASN A 170 11.55 0.00 16.52
C ASN A 170 11.64 -0.51 15.08
N MET A 171 12.84 -0.96 14.67
CA MET A 171 13.06 -1.52 13.34
C MET A 171 12.29 -2.82 13.13
N LEU A 172 12.27 -3.72 14.12
CA LEU A 172 11.46 -4.93 14.06
C LEU A 172 9.96 -4.62 14.01
N SER A 173 9.52 -3.63 14.80
CA SER A 173 8.12 -3.19 14.80
C SER A 173 7.71 -2.60 13.45
N LEU A 174 8.61 -1.81 12.84
CA LEU A 174 8.44 -1.26 11.50
C LEU A 174 8.35 -2.38 10.46
N TRP A 175 9.31 -3.31 10.48
CA TRP A 175 9.32 -4.43 9.54
C TRP A 175 8.06 -5.29 9.65
N ASN A 176 7.62 -5.56 10.89
CA ASN A 176 6.40 -6.31 11.14
C ASN A 176 5.19 -5.65 10.52
N TRP A 177 5.02 -4.36 10.84
CA TRP A 177 3.95 -3.53 10.33
C TRP A 177 3.97 -3.45 8.79
N SER A 178 5.12 -3.14 8.17
CA SER A 178 5.23 -3.04 6.70
C SER A 178 4.78 -4.33 6.01
N THR A 179 5.01 -5.48 6.62
CA THR A 179 4.57 -6.76 6.03
C THR A 179 3.06 -6.98 6.15
N GLU A 180 2.46 -6.59 7.28
CA GLU A 180 1.01 -6.73 7.49
C GLU A 180 0.20 -6.01 6.41
N TRP A 181 0.77 -4.94 5.85
CA TRP A 181 0.13 -4.10 4.85
C TRP A 181 0.35 -4.51 3.41
N LEU A 182 1.30 -5.38 3.11
CA LEU A 182 1.55 -5.82 1.73
C LEU A 182 0.33 -6.52 1.13
N VAL A 183 -0.33 -7.38 1.91
CA VAL A 183 -1.52 -8.12 1.47
C VAL A 183 -2.71 -7.18 1.23
N PRO A 184 -3.15 -6.34 2.20
CA PRO A 184 -4.25 -5.39 1.99
C PRO A 184 -4.03 -4.44 0.81
N LEU A 185 -2.83 -3.90 0.62
CA LEU A 185 -2.55 -2.99 -0.49
C LEU A 185 -2.51 -3.70 -1.84
N THR A 186 -1.99 -4.92 -1.87
CA THR A 186 -2.00 -5.75 -3.08
C THR A 186 -3.44 -6.08 -3.48
N LEU A 187 -4.26 -6.47 -2.51
CA LEU A 187 -5.69 -6.69 -2.71
C LEU A 187 -6.38 -5.43 -3.25
N LEU A 188 -6.15 -4.27 -2.62
CA LEU A 188 -6.72 -3.01 -3.09
C LEU A 188 -6.34 -2.73 -4.54
N ARG A 189 -5.07 -2.95 -4.91
CA ARG A 189 -4.63 -2.79 -6.30
C ARG A 189 -5.45 -3.68 -7.24
N GLU A 190 -5.62 -4.95 -6.90
CA GLU A 190 -6.41 -5.89 -7.72
C GLU A 190 -7.88 -5.46 -7.82
N VAL A 191 -8.50 -5.03 -6.72
CA VAL A 191 -9.87 -4.50 -6.70
C VAL A 191 -10.03 -3.30 -7.64
N VAL A 192 -9.09 -2.36 -7.59
CA VAL A 192 -9.12 -1.18 -8.48
C VAL A 192 -8.98 -1.59 -9.95
N VAL A 193 -8.20 -2.63 -10.25
CA VAL A 193 -8.09 -3.18 -11.61
C VAL A 193 -9.41 -3.80 -12.05
N SER A 194 -10.07 -4.60 -11.21
CA SER A 194 -11.38 -5.19 -11.52
C SER A 194 -12.46 -4.13 -11.75
N VAL A 195 -12.53 -3.09 -10.92
CA VAL A 195 -13.46 -1.96 -11.13
C VAL A 195 -13.19 -1.25 -12.46
N ARG A 196 -11.92 -1.14 -12.87
CA ARG A 196 -11.57 -0.56 -14.17
C ARG A 196 -12.05 -1.41 -15.34
N GLU A 197 -11.98 -2.72 -15.23
CA GLU A 197 -12.51 -3.65 -16.23
C GLU A 197 -14.03 -3.52 -16.32
N GLU A 198 -14.73 -3.47 -15.17
CA GLU A 198 -16.18 -3.23 -15.14
C GLU A 198 -16.58 -1.89 -15.78
N VAL A 199 -15.82 -0.81 -15.53
CA VAL A 199 -16.05 0.49 -16.17
C VAL A 199 -15.83 0.41 -17.69
N ALA A 200 -14.83 -0.34 -18.14
CA ALA A 200 -14.58 -0.54 -19.57
C ALA A 200 -15.72 -1.33 -20.24
N ASP A 201 -16.16 -2.41 -19.62
CA ASP A 201 -17.29 -3.24 -20.09
C ASP A 201 -18.58 -2.42 -20.15
N GLU A 202 -18.87 -1.66 -19.09
CA GLU A 202 -20.03 -0.78 -19.02
C GLU A 202 -20.02 0.23 -20.18
N LYS A 203 -18.86 0.86 -20.46
CA LYS A 203 -18.73 1.76 -21.62
C LYS A 203 -18.96 1.06 -22.96
N MET A 204 -18.48 -0.18 -23.12
CA MET A 204 -18.74 -0.97 -24.33
C MET A 204 -20.21 -1.29 -24.49
N THR A 205 -20.91 -1.65 -23.41
CA THR A 205 -22.36 -1.92 -23.46
C THR A 205 -23.20 -0.67 -23.73
N MET A 206 -22.69 0.52 -23.41
CA MET A 206 -23.38 1.80 -23.61
C MET A 206 -23.09 2.50 -24.94
N GLY A 207 -22.15 2.04 -25.76
CA GLY A 207 -21.92 2.56 -27.13
C GLY A 207 -22.30 1.55 -28.20
N PRO A 208 -22.80 1.92 -29.41
CA PRO A 208 -23.33 3.18 -29.92
C PRO A 208 -24.89 3.17 -30.00
N ASN A 209 -25.60 2.57 -29.05
CA ASN A 209 -27.07 2.49 -29.12
C ASN A 209 -27.81 3.78 -28.74
N THR A 210 -27.12 4.81 -28.25
CA THR A 210 -27.73 6.10 -27.90
C THR A 210 -27.84 7.08 -29.06
N VAL A 211 -27.03 6.92 -30.12
CA VAL A 211 -27.14 7.75 -31.33
C VAL A 211 -28.21 7.18 -32.27
N ASP A 212 -28.29 5.85 -32.42
CA ASP A 212 -29.28 5.20 -33.29
C ASP A 212 -30.73 5.31 -32.79
N LEU A 213 -30.94 5.46 -31.48
CA LEU A 213 -32.28 5.68 -30.91
C LEU A 213 -32.73 7.15 -30.99
N ALA A 214 -31.80 8.11 -31.04
CA ALA A 214 -32.13 9.53 -31.23
C ALA A 214 -32.49 9.81 -32.70
N VAL A 215 -31.70 9.29 -33.64
CA VAL A 215 -31.94 9.45 -35.08
C VAL A 215 -33.24 8.77 -35.53
N LYS A 216 -33.53 7.55 -35.04
CA LYS A 216 -34.80 6.88 -35.35
C LYS A 216 -36.03 7.57 -34.77
N LYS A 217 -35.87 8.36 -33.70
CA LYS A 217 -36.98 9.08 -33.09
C LYS A 217 -37.26 10.39 -33.83
N GLU A 218 -36.24 11.09 -34.29
CA GLU A 218 -36.39 12.26 -35.16
C GLU A 218 -36.99 11.88 -36.53
N GLU A 219 -36.56 10.77 -37.14
CA GLU A 219 -37.14 10.29 -38.41
C GLU A 219 -38.59 9.80 -38.29
N SER A 220 -38.98 9.28 -37.11
CA SER A 220 -40.37 8.89 -36.83
C SER A 220 -41.26 10.11 -36.56
N GLU A 221 -40.75 11.12 -35.85
CA GLU A 221 -41.50 12.34 -35.55
C GLU A 221 -41.65 13.27 -36.78
N GLU A 222 -40.68 13.28 -37.72
CA GLU A 222 -40.83 13.97 -39.01
C GLU A 222 -41.82 13.28 -39.96
N MET A 223 -41.91 11.94 -39.96
CA MET A 223 -42.90 11.22 -40.78
C MET A 223 -44.34 11.39 -40.29
N ASP A 224 -44.55 11.55 -38.98
CA ASP A 224 -45.88 11.79 -38.41
C ASP A 224 -46.37 13.23 -38.60
N LEU A 225 -45.49 14.15 -39.02
CA LEU A 225 -45.84 15.54 -39.36
C LEU A 225 -46.12 15.76 -40.86
N LEU A 226 -45.93 14.73 -41.68
CA LEU A 226 -46.08 14.78 -43.15
C LEU A 226 -47.25 13.94 -43.70
N ASN A 227 -48.08 13.34 -42.83
CA ASN A 227 -49.36 12.66 -43.18
C ASN A 227 -50.56 13.37 -42.53
#